data_AF-A0A6F8XLQ0-F1
#
_entry.id   AF-A0A6F8XLQ0-F1
#
_cell.length_a   1.000
_cell.length_b   1.000
_cell.length_c   1.000
_cell.angle_alpha   90.00
_cell.angle_beta   90.00
_cell.angle_gamma   90.00
#
_symmetry.space_group_name_H-M   'P 1'
#
loop_
_entity.id
_entity.type
_entity.pdbx_description
1 polymer ?
#
loop_
_entity_poly.entity_id
_entity_poly.type
_entity_poly.pdbx_seq_one_letter_code
_entity_poly.pdbx_strand_id
1 'polypeptide(L)'
;MGPELPIHRQSIGPPTAHRFNFFAVWLDKGDVVGASVSGAGKRVSGYDPRLREVHGSVVDTSQWLAPASPLPQGGTAGTDHVADEAGWYAVAMQGDGGAYQLTIGVYRPALEGAGRQQTIFLDFDGATLDTSIFPFPGGVEPGPRALSPLRSFLAGWGLTDADESAVIDATIASVEENLLADVVARGGNPRYSLRIVGGTIAESGIPTIGISQYIDAGNMETEDSALVLLDRLSAPAPIAASVNTYLGPGSDRVRFVGRTLATLISHEMGHMFGNFHTEPFNSTVTLSDQGGNRTGLYGVGADGFGGTPDYVDVDFGEDVLVANEGWSGLQDSLSTIAFSVTSAPRS
;
A
#
# COMPACT_ATOMS: atom_id res chain seq x y z
N MET A 1 13.55 -18.06 14.15
CA MET A 1 13.41 -17.23 15.36
C MET A 1 11.94 -17.22 15.68
N GLY A 2 11.54 -17.54 16.91
CA GLY A 2 10.12 -17.54 17.31
C GLY A 2 9.55 -16.12 17.30
N PRO A 3 8.22 -15.94 17.30
CA PRO A 3 7.61 -14.61 17.26
C PRO A 3 8.04 -13.81 18.48
N GLU A 4 8.61 -12.63 18.27
CA GLU A 4 8.78 -11.67 19.35
C GLU A 4 7.39 -11.28 19.85
N LEU A 5 7.18 -11.44 21.15
CA LEU A 5 5.96 -11.04 21.83
C LEU A 5 5.85 -9.51 21.77
N PRO A 6 4.62 -8.94 21.74
CA PRO A 6 4.43 -7.49 21.81
C PRO A 6 5.19 -6.91 22.99
N ILE A 7 5.85 -5.75 22.80
CA ILE A 7 6.58 -5.05 23.85
C ILE A 7 5.62 -4.68 25.00
N HIS A 8 4.38 -4.33 24.63
CA HIS A 8 3.28 -4.15 25.57
C HIS A 8 1.95 -4.45 24.88
N ARG A 9 1.10 -5.26 25.52
CA ARG A 9 -0.30 -5.45 25.10
C ARG A 9 -1.23 -5.13 26.26
N GLN A 10 -2.11 -4.17 26.07
CA GLN A 10 -3.10 -3.80 27.08
C GLN A 10 -4.51 -4.00 26.52
N SER A 11 -5.33 -4.77 27.23
CA SER A 11 -6.78 -4.84 27.02
C SER A 11 -7.44 -3.98 28.07
N ILE A 12 -8.10 -2.90 27.66
CA ILE A 12 -8.70 -1.94 28.58
C ILE A 12 -10.22 -2.16 28.62
N GLY A 13 -10.71 -2.59 29.78
CA GLY A 13 -12.14 -2.67 30.14
C GLY A 13 -12.64 -1.33 30.72
N PRO A 14 -13.96 -1.10 30.84
CA PRO A 14 -14.55 0.20 30.64
C PRO A 14 -14.09 1.24 31.68
N PRO A 15 -13.42 2.34 31.28
CA PRO A 15 -13.59 3.60 31.97
C PRO A 15 -15.01 4.11 31.70
N THR A 16 -15.46 5.06 32.51
CA THR A 16 -16.78 5.70 32.56
C THR A 16 -17.38 6.09 31.19
N ALA A 17 -18.67 6.48 31.19
CA ALA A 17 -19.57 6.79 30.06
C ALA A 17 -19.12 7.90 29.07
N HIS A 18 -17.82 8.09 28.87
CA HIS A 18 -17.23 9.04 27.96
C HIS A 18 -17.24 8.47 26.55
N ARG A 19 -17.68 9.30 25.61
CA ARG A 19 -17.67 9.01 24.17
C ARG A 19 -16.26 8.98 23.57
N PHE A 20 -15.24 9.44 24.33
CA PHE A 20 -13.85 9.52 23.91
C PHE A 20 -12.94 9.10 25.06
N ASN A 21 -11.95 8.25 24.78
CA ASN A 21 -10.87 7.89 25.70
C ASN A 21 -9.54 7.96 24.96
N PHE A 22 -8.50 8.47 25.61
CA PHE A 22 -7.14 8.60 25.05
C PHE A 22 -6.15 7.81 25.89
N PHE A 23 -5.22 7.14 25.20
CA PHE A 23 -4.19 6.30 25.80
C PHE A 23 -2.84 6.75 25.24
N ALA A 24 -1.96 7.25 26.10
CA ALA A 24 -0.63 7.66 25.69
C ALA A 24 0.30 6.44 25.65
N VAL A 25 1.11 6.34 24.60
CA VAL A 25 2.10 5.29 24.40
C VAL A 25 3.41 5.95 24.00
N TRP A 26 4.50 5.63 24.69
CA TRP A 26 5.82 6.05 24.25
C TRP A 26 6.30 5.09 23.17
N LEU A 27 6.70 5.64 22.02
CA LEU A 27 7.24 4.90 20.89
C LEU A 27 8.67 5.37 20.60
N ASP A 28 9.56 4.42 20.31
CA ASP A 28 10.82 4.71 19.66
C ASP A 28 10.59 4.83 18.14
N LYS A 29 11.48 5.54 17.46
CA LYS A 29 11.46 5.65 16.00
C LYS A 29 11.49 4.25 15.35
N GLY A 30 10.56 4.01 14.43
CA GLY A 30 10.33 2.74 13.74
C GLY A 30 9.44 1.75 14.50
N ASP A 31 8.97 2.06 15.72
CA ASP A 31 7.98 1.21 16.39
C ASP A 31 6.68 1.21 15.58
N VAL A 32 6.01 0.06 15.51
CA VAL A 32 4.68 -0.05 14.94
C VAL A 32 3.68 -0.14 16.08
N VAL A 33 2.79 0.85 16.19
CA VAL A 33 1.65 0.80 17.10
C VAL A 33 0.43 0.34 16.33
N GLY A 34 -0.24 -0.69 16.83
CA GLY A 34 -1.52 -1.15 16.33
C GLY A 34 -2.58 -1.10 17.42
N ALA A 35 -3.84 -0.87 17.04
CA ALA A 35 -4.96 -0.93 17.96
C ALA A 35 -6.24 -1.41 17.28
N SER A 36 -7.03 -2.21 18.00
CA SER A 36 -8.37 -2.64 17.58
C SER A 36 -9.37 -2.45 18.70
N VAL A 37 -10.61 -2.09 18.34
CA VAL A 37 -11.69 -1.84 19.30
C VAL A 37 -12.94 -2.65 18.98
N SER A 38 -13.61 -3.15 20.00
CA SER A 38 -14.91 -3.82 19.89
C SER A 38 -15.93 -3.33 20.94
N GLY A 39 -17.18 -3.77 20.81
CA GLY A 39 -18.27 -3.40 21.72
C GLY A 39 -18.86 -2.02 21.40
N ALA A 40 -18.88 -1.12 22.39
CA ALA A 40 -19.42 0.23 22.23
C ALA A 40 -18.47 1.20 21.50
N GLY A 41 -17.20 0.83 21.30
CA GLY A 41 -16.26 1.59 20.48
C GLY A 41 -16.61 1.50 19.01
N LYS A 42 -16.56 2.64 18.31
CA LYS A 42 -16.95 2.79 16.90
C LYS A 42 -15.82 3.29 16.01
N ARG A 43 -14.81 3.90 16.61
CA ARG A 43 -13.63 4.44 15.93
C ARG A 43 -12.41 4.26 16.82
N VAL A 44 -11.28 3.98 16.19
CA VAL A 44 -9.96 4.02 16.82
C VAL A 44 -9.03 4.86 15.96
N SER A 45 -8.19 5.67 16.60
CA SER A 45 -7.30 6.62 15.92
C SER A 45 -5.93 6.69 16.58
N GLY A 46 -4.87 6.70 15.79
CA GLY A 46 -3.51 7.04 16.21
C GLY A 46 -3.21 8.52 16.02
N TYR A 47 -2.42 9.08 16.94
CA TYR A 47 -1.93 10.46 16.90
C TYR A 47 -0.43 10.52 17.14
N ASP A 48 0.25 11.35 16.35
CA ASP A 48 1.69 11.62 16.48
C ASP A 48 2.01 12.50 17.72
N PRO A 49 3.30 12.73 18.05
CA PRO A 49 3.70 13.58 19.17
C PRO A 49 3.29 15.05 19.06
N ARG A 50 2.84 15.47 17.88
CA ARG A 50 2.32 16.81 17.58
C ARG A 50 0.79 16.84 17.63
N LEU A 51 0.16 15.73 18.02
CA LEU A 51 -1.29 15.51 18.08
C LEU A 51 -1.98 15.63 16.72
N ARG A 52 -1.27 15.36 15.62
CA ARG A 52 -1.90 15.14 14.32
C ARG A 52 -2.43 13.71 14.27
N GLU A 53 -3.65 13.54 13.78
CA GLU A 53 -4.19 12.19 13.53
C GLU A 53 -3.44 11.59 12.33
N VAL A 54 -2.79 10.45 12.55
CA VAL A 54 -1.98 9.77 11.51
C VAL A 54 -2.75 8.65 10.82
N HIS A 55 -3.62 7.96 11.56
CA HIS A 55 -4.59 7.04 10.96
C HIS A 55 -5.76 6.87 11.93
N GLY A 56 -6.95 7.17 11.46
CA GLY A 56 -8.20 7.03 12.20
C GLY A 56 -9.19 6.26 11.38
N SER A 57 -9.82 5.24 11.97
CA SER A 57 -10.63 4.28 11.23
C SER A 57 -11.97 4.00 11.92
N VAL A 58 -13.02 3.84 11.13
CA VAL A 58 -14.35 3.34 11.55
C VAL A 58 -14.64 1.92 11.05
N VAL A 59 -13.64 1.24 10.50
CA VAL A 59 -13.77 -0.09 9.88
C VAL A 59 -12.77 -1.07 10.48
N ASP A 60 -13.17 -2.34 10.58
CA ASP A 60 -12.28 -3.42 10.99
C ASP A 60 -11.25 -3.69 9.89
N THR A 61 -9.97 -3.49 10.21
CA THR A 61 -8.86 -3.63 9.25
C THR A 61 -8.32 -5.05 9.12
N SER A 62 -8.83 -6.00 9.91
CA SER A 62 -8.23 -7.33 10.06
C SER A 62 -8.19 -8.15 8.79
N GLN A 63 -9.14 -7.94 7.88
CA GLN A 63 -9.18 -8.64 6.60
C GLN A 63 -8.01 -8.26 5.67
N TRP A 64 -7.34 -7.13 5.94
CA TRP A 64 -6.19 -6.66 5.18
C TRP A 64 -4.86 -6.98 5.88
N LEU A 65 -4.88 -7.48 7.11
CA LEU A 65 -3.65 -7.91 7.78
C LEU A 65 -3.30 -9.34 7.38
N ALA A 66 -2.00 -9.61 7.24
CA ALA A 66 -1.52 -10.97 7.03
C ALA A 66 -1.97 -11.89 8.20
N PRO A 67 -2.34 -13.16 7.97
CA PRO A 67 -2.85 -14.04 9.02
C PRO A 67 -1.91 -14.21 10.23
N ALA A 68 -0.61 -14.07 10.02
CA ALA A 68 0.41 -14.16 11.05
C ALA A 68 0.86 -12.79 11.60
N SER A 69 0.32 -11.69 11.08
CA SER A 69 0.59 -10.34 11.59
C SER A 69 0.25 -10.26 13.07
N PRO A 70 1.16 -9.77 13.92
CA PRO A 70 0.96 -9.72 15.35
C PRO A 70 0.06 -8.54 15.78
N LEU A 71 -0.26 -7.64 14.85
CA LEU A 71 -1.07 -6.44 15.09
C LEU A 71 -2.46 -6.80 15.65
N PRO A 72 -3.07 -5.94 16.48
CA PRO A 72 -4.41 -6.19 17.01
C PRO A 72 -5.45 -6.32 15.90
N GLN A 73 -6.26 -7.38 15.98
CA GLN A 73 -7.29 -7.74 15.00
C GLN A 73 -8.67 -7.84 15.66
N GLY A 74 -9.69 -7.92 14.82
CA GLY A 74 -11.11 -8.04 15.08
C GLY A 74 -11.78 -6.76 15.58
N GLY A 75 -13.11 -6.79 15.63
CA GLY A 75 -13.92 -5.81 16.34
C GLY A 75 -14.74 -4.95 15.39
N THR A 76 -14.80 -3.67 15.69
CA THR A 76 -15.57 -2.67 14.94
C THR A 76 -14.65 -1.73 14.16
N ALA A 77 -13.47 -1.41 14.70
CA ALA A 77 -12.48 -0.59 14.02
C ALA A 77 -11.05 -0.99 14.38
N GLY A 78 -10.12 -0.83 13.43
CA GLY A 78 -8.69 -1.07 13.60
C GLY A 78 -7.83 0.07 13.04
N THR A 79 -6.68 0.33 13.66
CA THR A 79 -5.68 1.29 13.19
C THR A 79 -4.28 0.76 13.44
N ASP A 80 -3.35 1.17 12.59
CA ASP A 80 -1.92 0.98 12.80
C ASP A 80 -1.15 2.21 12.31
N HIS A 81 0.09 2.35 12.78
CA HIS A 81 0.99 3.42 12.39
C HIS A 81 2.44 3.05 12.72
N VAL A 82 3.35 3.44 11.84
CA VAL A 82 4.80 3.31 12.01
C VAL A 82 5.36 4.65 12.50
N ALA A 83 5.96 4.67 13.70
CA ALA A 83 6.49 5.89 14.31
C ALA A 83 7.70 6.42 13.51
N ASP A 84 7.59 7.63 12.98
CA ASP A 84 8.65 8.32 12.23
C ASP A 84 9.65 9.07 13.14
N GLU A 85 9.23 9.40 14.36
CA GLU A 85 10.03 10.00 15.42
C GLU A 85 9.80 9.31 16.78
N ALA A 86 10.75 9.46 17.71
CA ALA A 86 10.55 8.95 19.06
C ALA A 86 9.74 9.96 19.89
N GLY A 87 8.78 9.48 20.68
CA GLY A 87 7.98 10.37 21.52
C GLY A 87 6.71 9.74 22.10
N TRP A 88 5.88 10.60 22.69
CA TRP A 88 4.55 10.22 23.17
C TRP A 88 3.54 10.30 22.03
N TYR A 89 3.06 9.15 21.59
CA TYR A 89 1.92 9.01 20.70
C TYR A 89 0.65 8.81 21.53
N ALA A 90 -0.51 8.99 20.90
CA ALA A 90 -1.79 8.69 21.53
C ALA A 90 -2.65 7.76 20.67
N VAL A 91 -3.30 6.79 21.30
CA VAL A 91 -4.40 6.04 20.71
C VAL A 91 -5.70 6.55 21.30
N ALA A 92 -6.62 7.01 20.46
CA ALA A 92 -7.95 7.43 20.87
C ALA A 92 -9.00 6.40 20.47
N MET A 93 -9.94 6.14 21.37
CA MET A 93 -11.15 5.39 21.07
C MET A 93 -12.35 6.33 21.16
N GLN A 94 -13.21 6.31 20.15
CA GLN A 94 -14.49 7.00 20.15
C GLN A 94 -15.65 6.01 20.02
N GLY A 95 -16.74 6.24 20.76
CA GLY A 95 -17.93 5.40 20.74
C GLY A 95 -19.20 6.08 21.26
N ASP A 96 -20.28 5.31 21.39
CA ASP A 96 -21.61 5.82 21.76
C ASP A 96 -21.83 5.98 23.28
N GLY A 97 -20.82 5.62 24.08
CA GLY A 97 -20.91 5.46 25.52
C GLY A 97 -21.41 4.05 25.88
N GLY A 98 -20.61 3.32 26.66
CA GLY A 98 -20.88 1.93 27.02
C GLY A 98 -19.59 1.12 27.18
N ALA A 99 -19.75 -0.18 27.46
CA ALA A 99 -18.60 -1.06 27.59
C ALA A 99 -17.96 -1.32 26.22
N TYR A 100 -16.64 -1.17 26.15
CA TYR A 100 -15.83 -1.48 24.99
C TYR A 100 -14.61 -2.28 25.43
N GLN A 101 -13.97 -2.94 24.47
CA GLN A 101 -12.64 -3.51 24.65
C GLN A 101 -11.72 -2.87 23.63
N LEU A 102 -10.68 -2.20 24.10
CA LEU A 102 -9.61 -1.68 23.27
C LEU A 102 -8.36 -2.52 23.51
N THR A 103 -7.78 -3.04 22.43
CA THR A 103 -6.49 -3.71 22.44
C THR A 103 -5.48 -2.78 21.78
N ILE A 104 -4.38 -2.47 22.47
CA ILE A 104 -3.24 -1.73 21.91
C ILE A 104 -2.02 -2.66 21.98
N GLY A 105 -1.24 -2.70 20.90
CA GLY A 105 0.03 -3.42 20.82
C GLY A 105 1.11 -2.55 20.18
N VAL A 106 2.34 -2.69 20.67
CA VAL A 106 3.54 -2.07 20.09
C VAL A 106 4.53 -3.15 19.68
N TYR A 107 5.05 -3.04 18.46
CA TYR A 107 5.87 -4.04 17.78
C TYR A 107 7.05 -3.37 17.08
N ARG A 108 8.03 -4.18 16.67
CA ARG A 108 9.11 -3.76 15.76
C ARG A 108 8.90 -4.41 14.39
N PRO A 109 9.27 -3.72 13.30
CA PRO A 109 9.29 -4.31 11.96
C PRO A 109 10.09 -5.62 11.95
N ALA A 110 9.56 -6.66 11.30
CA ALA A 110 10.12 -8.01 11.37
C ALA A 110 11.56 -8.13 10.84
N LEU A 111 11.99 -7.15 10.02
CA LEU A 111 13.27 -7.18 9.32
C LEU A 111 14.31 -6.21 9.86
N GLU A 112 13.95 -5.44 10.88
CA GLU A 112 14.91 -4.57 11.54
C GLU A 112 16.08 -5.36 12.13
N GLY A 113 17.29 -4.90 11.87
CA GLY A 113 18.52 -5.55 12.35
C GLY A 113 18.80 -6.94 11.74
N ALA A 114 17.92 -7.48 10.89
CA ALA A 114 18.07 -8.82 10.33
C ALA A 114 19.24 -8.93 9.33
N GLY A 115 19.65 -7.81 8.72
CA GLY A 115 20.69 -7.78 7.68
C GLY A 115 20.35 -8.63 6.43
N ARG A 116 19.12 -9.12 6.34
CA ARG A 116 18.63 -10.01 5.29
C ARG A 116 18.37 -9.21 4.02
N GLN A 117 18.63 -9.86 2.88
CA GLN A 117 18.09 -9.40 1.62
C GLN A 117 16.71 -10.00 1.41
N GLN A 118 15.71 -9.15 1.22
CA GLN A 118 14.49 -9.58 0.54
C GLN A 118 14.70 -9.30 -0.99
N THR A 119 14.06 -10.08 -1.89
CA THR A 119 14.12 -9.96 -3.39
C THR A 119 12.77 -9.65 -4.14
N ILE A 120 12.62 -8.52 -4.85
CA ILE A 120 11.36 -8.27 -5.58
C ILE A 120 11.44 -9.00 -6.90
N PHE A 121 10.43 -9.84 -7.08
CA PHE A 121 10.20 -10.66 -8.23
C PHE A 121 9.03 -10.08 -9.05
N LEU A 122 9.36 -9.25 -10.02
CA LEU A 122 8.37 -8.82 -11.00
C LEU A 122 8.21 -9.93 -12.05
N ASP A 123 7.03 -10.54 -12.11
CA ASP A 123 6.69 -11.66 -12.99
C ASP A 123 5.93 -11.16 -14.23
N PHE A 124 6.67 -10.97 -15.32
CA PHE A 124 6.13 -10.58 -16.62
C PHE A 124 5.77 -11.77 -17.51
N ASP A 125 6.13 -13.00 -17.11
CA ASP A 125 5.95 -14.22 -17.90
C ASP A 125 4.57 -14.88 -17.70
N GLY A 126 3.74 -14.28 -16.84
CA GLY A 126 2.47 -14.83 -16.40
C GLY A 126 2.66 -15.91 -15.34
N ALA A 127 1.57 -16.32 -14.70
CA ALA A 127 1.64 -17.29 -13.61
C ALA A 127 0.42 -18.19 -13.54
N THR A 128 0.58 -19.30 -12.82
CA THR A 128 -0.56 -20.02 -12.24
C THR A 128 -0.59 -19.73 -10.74
N LEU A 129 -1.63 -19.06 -10.27
CA LEU A 129 -1.80 -18.60 -8.89
C LEU A 129 -3.26 -18.80 -8.44
N ASP A 130 -3.49 -19.19 -7.19
CA ASP A 130 -4.83 -19.11 -6.61
C ASP A 130 -5.13 -17.65 -6.25
N THR A 131 -6.03 -17.01 -6.99
CA THR A 131 -6.38 -15.59 -6.78
C THR A 131 -7.36 -15.37 -5.63
N SER A 132 -7.85 -16.44 -4.98
CA SER A 132 -8.64 -16.30 -3.75
C SER A 132 -7.86 -15.83 -2.53
N ILE A 133 -6.53 -15.74 -2.65
CA ILE A 133 -5.68 -15.14 -1.61
C ILE A 133 -5.90 -13.63 -1.46
N PHE A 134 -6.40 -12.94 -2.50
CA PHE A 134 -6.60 -11.50 -2.48
C PHE A 134 -7.92 -11.13 -1.80
N PRO A 135 -7.92 -10.21 -0.82
CA PRO A 135 -9.11 -9.87 -0.03
C PRO A 135 -10.05 -8.93 -0.79
N PHE A 136 -10.78 -9.47 -1.78
CA PHE A 136 -11.76 -8.71 -2.55
C PHE A 136 -13.18 -8.83 -1.96
N PRO A 137 -13.96 -7.72 -1.88
CA PRO A 137 -15.35 -7.77 -1.41
C PRO A 137 -16.21 -8.77 -2.21
N GLY A 138 -16.89 -9.67 -1.49
CA GLY A 138 -17.67 -10.76 -2.10
C GLY A 138 -16.87 -12.04 -2.36
N GLY A 139 -15.55 -12.01 -2.11
CA GLY A 139 -14.65 -13.13 -2.31
C GLY A 139 -14.33 -13.38 -3.78
N VAL A 140 -13.30 -14.20 -4.00
CA VAL A 140 -12.91 -14.72 -5.32
C VAL A 140 -13.00 -16.24 -5.25
N GLU A 141 -13.53 -16.86 -6.29
CA GLU A 141 -13.69 -18.32 -6.36
C GLU A 141 -12.33 -19.03 -6.21
N PRO A 142 -12.16 -19.93 -5.22
CA PRO A 142 -10.89 -20.64 -4.98
C PRO A 142 -10.41 -21.47 -6.16
N GLY A 143 -9.09 -21.59 -6.28
CA GLY A 143 -8.41 -22.47 -7.22
C GLY A 143 -7.45 -21.75 -8.17
N PRO A 144 -6.52 -22.50 -8.77
CA PRO A 144 -5.48 -21.93 -9.61
C PRO A 144 -6.05 -21.26 -10.86
N ARG A 145 -5.64 -20.01 -11.11
CA ARG A 145 -5.90 -19.22 -12.31
C ARG A 145 -4.63 -19.09 -13.13
N ALA A 146 -4.73 -19.32 -14.42
CA ALA A 146 -3.66 -19.01 -15.37
C ALA A 146 -3.78 -17.53 -15.77
N LEU A 147 -2.73 -16.76 -15.49
CA LEU A 147 -2.62 -15.34 -15.76
C LEU A 147 -1.73 -15.12 -16.99
N SER A 148 -2.19 -14.29 -17.91
CA SER A 148 -1.46 -14.02 -19.16
C SER A 148 -0.16 -13.21 -18.94
N PRO A 149 0.90 -13.48 -19.73
CA PRO A 149 2.15 -12.71 -19.69
C PRO A 149 2.00 -11.29 -20.27
N LEU A 150 2.97 -10.41 -19.99
CA LEU A 150 3.05 -9.05 -20.52
C LEU A 150 2.97 -9.02 -22.06
N ARG A 151 3.69 -9.90 -22.77
CA ARG A 151 3.62 -9.97 -24.24
C ARG A 151 2.21 -10.07 -24.81
N SER A 152 1.27 -10.69 -24.09
CA SER A 152 -0.12 -10.81 -24.56
C SER A 152 -0.85 -9.47 -24.69
N PHE A 153 -0.32 -8.40 -24.09
CA PHE A 153 -0.95 -7.08 -24.01
C PHE A 153 -0.25 -6.02 -24.87
N LEU A 154 0.97 -6.27 -25.35
CA LEU A 154 1.79 -5.30 -26.09
C LEU A 154 1.08 -4.72 -27.31
N ALA A 155 0.40 -5.58 -28.08
CA ALA A 155 -0.37 -5.16 -29.25
C ALA A 155 -1.48 -4.15 -28.90
N GLY A 156 -2.04 -4.21 -27.68
CA GLY A 156 -3.05 -3.26 -27.19
C GLY A 156 -2.50 -1.84 -27.03
N TRP A 157 -1.20 -1.68 -26.81
CA TRP A 157 -0.51 -0.38 -26.79
C TRP A 157 0.11 0.01 -28.15
N GLY A 158 -0.11 -0.81 -29.19
CA GLY A 158 0.54 -0.64 -30.48
C GLY A 158 2.05 -0.92 -30.43
N LEU A 159 2.47 -1.79 -29.51
CA LEU A 159 3.83 -2.33 -29.40
C LEU A 159 3.84 -3.76 -29.95
N THR A 160 5.05 -4.29 -30.17
CA THR A 160 5.29 -5.65 -30.69
C THR A 160 6.06 -6.48 -29.68
N ASP A 161 6.14 -7.80 -29.90
CA ASP A 161 6.95 -8.70 -29.08
C ASP A 161 8.42 -8.27 -28.98
N ALA A 162 8.95 -7.55 -29.99
CA ALA A 162 10.31 -7.03 -29.97
C ALA A 162 10.50 -5.90 -28.94
N ASP A 163 9.42 -5.26 -28.50
CA ASP A 163 9.43 -4.19 -27.51
C ASP A 163 9.31 -4.70 -26.06
N GLU A 164 9.03 -6.00 -25.87
CA GLU A 164 8.77 -6.60 -24.54
C GLU A 164 9.89 -6.28 -23.54
N SER A 165 11.14 -6.57 -23.91
CA SER A 165 12.30 -6.31 -23.05
C SER A 165 12.44 -4.83 -22.71
N ALA A 166 12.17 -3.92 -23.66
CA ALA A 166 12.29 -2.49 -23.43
C ALA A 166 11.21 -1.98 -22.46
N VAL A 167 9.99 -2.54 -22.51
CA VAL A 167 8.93 -2.23 -21.53
C VAL A 167 9.28 -2.77 -20.15
N ILE A 168 9.80 -4.01 -20.07
CA ILE A 168 10.27 -4.61 -18.81
C ILE A 168 11.37 -3.75 -18.18
N ASP A 169 12.39 -3.38 -18.96
CA ASP A 169 13.51 -2.55 -18.49
C ASP A 169 13.02 -1.17 -18.01
N ALA A 170 12.12 -0.53 -18.75
CA ALA A 170 11.52 0.75 -18.36
C ALA A 170 10.68 0.65 -17.07
N THR A 171 9.97 -0.48 -16.90
CA THR A 171 9.20 -0.77 -15.69
C THR A 171 10.12 -0.96 -14.50
N ILE A 172 11.12 -1.84 -14.61
CA ILE A 172 12.08 -2.12 -13.53
C ILE A 172 12.81 -0.84 -13.12
N ALA A 173 13.32 -0.07 -14.09
CA ALA A 173 14.04 1.16 -13.80
C ALA A 173 13.18 2.20 -13.05
N SER A 174 11.88 2.26 -13.35
CA SER A 174 10.97 3.19 -12.69
C SER A 174 10.51 2.67 -11.31
N VAL A 175 10.35 1.35 -11.14
CA VAL A 175 10.11 0.74 -9.81
C VAL A 175 11.32 0.95 -8.90
N GLU A 176 12.52 0.74 -9.42
CA GLU A 176 13.77 1.03 -8.71
C GLU A 176 13.87 2.50 -8.35
N GLU A 177 13.41 3.42 -9.18
CA GLU A 177 13.41 4.85 -8.89
C GLU A 177 12.41 5.18 -7.77
N ASN A 178 11.13 4.84 -7.93
CA ASN A 178 10.07 5.03 -6.93
C ASN A 178 10.40 4.44 -5.54
N LEU A 179 11.23 3.39 -5.49
CA LEU A 179 11.58 2.72 -4.24
C LEU A 179 12.97 3.09 -3.75
N LEU A 180 14.00 3.06 -4.59
CA LEU A 180 15.38 3.32 -4.14
C LEU A 180 15.64 4.81 -3.99
N ALA A 181 15.19 5.66 -4.91
CA ALA A 181 15.42 7.10 -4.80
C ALA A 181 14.69 7.64 -3.56
N ASP A 182 13.44 7.22 -3.35
CA ASP A 182 12.61 7.71 -2.26
C ASP A 182 12.98 7.08 -0.91
N VAL A 183 13.13 5.75 -0.84
CA VAL A 183 13.35 5.05 0.44
C VAL A 183 14.79 5.19 0.93
N VAL A 184 15.80 5.18 0.04
CA VAL A 184 17.20 5.36 0.44
C VAL A 184 17.48 6.80 0.84
N ALA A 185 16.83 7.79 0.23
CA ALA A 185 16.97 9.20 0.64
C ALA A 185 16.57 9.43 2.11
N ARG A 186 15.72 8.56 2.68
CA ARG A 186 15.34 8.58 4.11
C ARG A 186 16.06 7.55 4.99
N GLY A 187 17.04 6.82 4.45
CA GLY A 187 17.86 5.86 5.18
C GLY A 187 17.29 4.45 5.29
N GLY A 188 16.30 4.10 4.47
CA GLY A 188 15.78 2.73 4.37
C GLY A 188 16.73 1.77 3.62
N ASN A 189 16.57 0.47 3.83
CA ASN A 189 17.45 -0.56 3.25
C ASN A 189 16.83 -1.13 1.95
N PRO A 190 17.58 -1.15 0.83
CA PRO A 190 17.06 -1.44 -0.53
C PRO A 190 16.78 -2.93 -0.82
N ARG A 191 16.40 -3.71 0.18
CA ARG A 191 16.30 -5.16 0.05
C ARG A 191 14.85 -5.61 0.30
N TYR A 192 14.09 -5.80 -0.77
CA TYR A 192 12.65 -6.13 -0.78
C TYR A 192 12.34 -7.43 -1.56
N SER A 193 11.37 -8.28 -1.15
CA SER A 193 10.75 -9.59 -1.57
C SER A 193 9.30 -9.56 -2.09
N LEU A 194 8.98 -9.60 -3.38
CA LEU A 194 7.56 -9.49 -3.80
C LEU A 194 7.31 -10.10 -5.15
N ARG A 195 6.29 -10.94 -5.27
CA ARG A 195 5.79 -11.37 -6.58
C ARG A 195 4.67 -10.47 -7.11
N ILE A 196 4.92 -9.79 -8.23
CA ILE A 196 3.85 -9.11 -8.98
C ILE A 196 3.58 -9.87 -10.26
N VAL A 197 2.33 -10.26 -10.48
CA VAL A 197 1.92 -10.97 -11.70
C VAL A 197 0.98 -10.12 -12.53
N GLY A 198 1.20 -10.13 -13.85
CA GLY A 198 0.25 -9.65 -14.85
C GLY A 198 -1.01 -10.50 -14.96
N GLY A 199 -1.86 -10.20 -15.94
CA GLY A 199 -3.09 -10.96 -16.23
C GLY A 199 -4.26 -10.04 -16.56
N THR A 200 -5.48 -10.59 -16.57
CA THR A 200 -6.71 -9.83 -16.79
C THR A 200 -7.68 -9.89 -15.62
N ILE A 201 -8.63 -8.95 -15.58
CA ILE A 201 -9.80 -9.02 -14.68
C ILE A 201 -10.54 -10.35 -14.83
N ALA A 202 -10.73 -10.82 -16.06
CA ALA A 202 -11.47 -12.05 -16.32
C ALA A 202 -10.72 -13.31 -15.84
N GLU A 203 -9.40 -13.34 -16.00
CA GLU A 203 -8.55 -14.46 -15.56
C GLU A 203 -8.45 -14.51 -14.03
N SER A 204 -8.29 -13.36 -13.38
CA SER A 204 -8.15 -13.26 -11.92
C SER A 204 -9.48 -13.39 -11.18
N GLY A 205 -10.58 -12.96 -11.80
CA GLY A 205 -11.88 -12.80 -11.14
C GLY A 205 -12.01 -11.52 -10.30
N ILE A 206 -11.04 -10.61 -10.37
CA ILE A 206 -10.97 -9.41 -9.52
C ILE A 206 -11.18 -8.16 -10.40
N PRO A 207 -12.29 -7.41 -10.23
CA PRO A 207 -12.63 -6.27 -11.09
C PRO A 207 -11.89 -4.98 -10.69
N THR A 208 -10.56 -5.02 -10.72
CA THR A 208 -9.65 -3.89 -10.46
C THR A 208 -8.53 -3.86 -11.51
N ILE A 209 -7.61 -2.89 -11.44
CA ILE A 209 -6.37 -2.89 -12.23
C ILE A 209 -5.13 -3.20 -11.39
N GLY A 210 -5.26 -3.16 -10.07
CA GLY A 210 -4.20 -3.40 -9.11
C GLY A 210 -4.82 -3.89 -7.79
N ILE A 211 -4.16 -4.83 -7.12
CA ILE A 211 -4.52 -5.28 -5.78
C ILE A 211 -3.32 -5.91 -5.05
N SER A 212 -3.08 -5.48 -3.82
CA SER A 212 -2.22 -6.15 -2.84
C SER A 212 -3.01 -7.18 -2.02
N GLN A 213 -2.33 -8.25 -1.62
CA GLN A 213 -2.89 -9.25 -0.72
C GLN A 213 -3.15 -8.68 0.68
N TYR A 214 -2.25 -7.84 1.20
CA TYR A 214 -2.34 -7.29 2.56
C TYR A 214 -1.88 -5.82 2.62
N ILE A 215 -2.29 -5.16 3.70
CA ILE A 215 -1.77 -3.90 4.20
C ILE A 215 -1.19 -4.20 5.59
N ASP A 216 0.14 -4.32 5.72
CA ASP A 216 0.78 -4.76 6.97
C ASP A 216 1.89 -3.78 7.39
N ALA A 217 1.54 -2.84 8.26
CA ALA A 217 2.50 -1.87 8.78
C ALA A 217 3.67 -2.55 9.49
N GLY A 218 4.88 -2.19 9.06
CA GLY A 218 6.12 -2.82 9.52
C GLY A 218 6.52 -4.08 8.76
N ASN A 219 5.77 -4.46 7.71
CA ASN A 219 6.07 -5.63 6.88
C ASN A 219 6.33 -6.87 7.76
N MET A 220 5.37 -7.17 8.64
CA MET A 220 5.50 -8.17 9.71
C MET A 220 5.51 -9.58 9.12
N GLU A 221 4.81 -9.77 8.00
CA GLU A 221 5.03 -10.87 7.07
C GLU A 221 5.73 -10.38 5.79
N THR A 222 6.55 -11.24 5.20
CA THR A 222 7.47 -10.85 4.11
C THR A 222 7.26 -11.65 2.83
N GLU A 223 6.15 -12.39 2.76
CA GLU A 223 5.80 -13.28 1.66
C GLU A 223 4.40 -12.94 1.11
N ASP A 224 4.23 -11.68 0.76
CA ASP A 224 2.97 -11.17 0.22
C ASP A 224 3.02 -11.10 -1.31
N SER A 225 1.85 -11.08 -1.94
CA SER A 225 1.70 -10.97 -3.39
C SER A 225 0.87 -9.75 -3.77
N ALA A 226 1.10 -9.24 -4.98
CA ALA A 226 0.26 -8.23 -5.60
C ALA A 226 0.00 -8.57 -7.07
N LEU A 227 -1.06 -8.01 -7.65
CA LEU A 227 -1.38 -8.11 -9.07
C LEU A 227 -1.50 -6.73 -9.69
N VAL A 228 -1.06 -6.62 -10.95
CA VAL A 228 -1.41 -5.51 -11.84
C VAL A 228 -2.04 -6.10 -13.10
N LEU A 229 -3.32 -5.80 -13.33
CA LEU A 229 -4.12 -6.39 -14.40
C LEU A 229 -4.09 -5.49 -15.64
N LEU A 230 -3.72 -6.08 -16.77
CA LEU A 230 -3.25 -5.37 -17.95
C LEU A 230 -4.36 -5.13 -18.99
N ASP A 231 -5.47 -5.86 -18.92
CA ASP A 231 -6.55 -5.80 -19.92
C ASP A 231 -7.17 -4.41 -20.05
N ARG A 232 -7.41 -3.72 -18.93
CA ARG A 232 -7.95 -2.36 -18.93
C ARG A 232 -6.89 -1.33 -19.31
N LEU A 233 -5.64 -1.56 -18.93
CA LEU A 233 -4.51 -0.68 -19.24
C LEU A 233 -4.19 -0.68 -20.74
N SER A 234 -4.35 -1.84 -21.40
CA SER A 234 -4.12 -2.03 -22.84
C SER A 234 -5.39 -1.89 -23.68
N ALA A 235 -6.53 -1.55 -23.08
CA ALA A 235 -7.79 -1.39 -23.81
C ALA A 235 -7.73 -0.16 -24.76
N PRO A 236 -8.58 -0.06 -25.78
CA PRO A 236 -8.67 1.15 -26.60
C PRO A 236 -9.07 2.40 -25.80
N ALA A 237 -8.62 3.58 -26.22
CA ALA A 237 -9.12 4.87 -25.74
C ALA A 237 -10.63 5.03 -26.06
N PRO A 238 -11.39 5.86 -25.31
CA PRO A 238 -10.97 6.78 -24.24
C PRO A 238 -11.30 6.26 -22.83
N ILE A 239 -10.95 5.01 -22.52
CA ILE A 239 -11.14 4.46 -21.17
C ILE A 239 -10.16 5.15 -20.21
N ALA A 240 -10.63 5.75 -19.10
CA ALA A 240 -9.77 6.49 -18.17
C ALA A 240 -8.57 5.68 -17.63
N ALA A 241 -8.73 4.38 -17.40
CA ALA A 241 -7.64 3.49 -16.97
C ALA A 241 -6.72 3.05 -18.12
N SER A 242 -7.12 3.23 -19.38
CA SER A 242 -6.29 2.82 -20.51
C SER A 242 -5.16 3.82 -20.72
N VAL A 243 -3.94 3.30 -20.86
CA VAL A 243 -2.74 4.07 -21.24
C VAL A 243 -2.96 4.76 -22.60
N ASN A 244 -3.70 4.13 -23.51
CA ASN A 244 -3.99 4.68 -24.84
C ASN A 244 -4.80 5.99 -24.79
N THR A 245 -5.50 6.26 -23.69
CA THR A 245 -6.22 7.54 -23.50
C THR A 245 -5.26 8.73 -23.40
N TYR A 246 -4.02 8.49 -22.98
CA TYR A 246 -3.01 9.53 -22.76
C TYR A 246 -1.85 9.43 -23.76
N LEU A 247 -1.95 8.62 -24.81
CA LEU A 247 -0.93 8.53 -25.85
C LEU A 247 -1.22 9.50 -27.00
N GLY A 248 -0.24 10.32 -27.34
CA GLY A 248 -0.26 11.26 -28.46
C GLY A 248 0.82 10.95 -29.51
N PRO A 249 0.86 11.69 -30.63
CA PRO A 249 1.86 11.50 -31.69
C PRO A 249 3.33 11.68 -31.24
N GLY A 250 3.56 12.40 -30.14
CA GLY A 250 4.90 12.65 -29.57
C GLY A 250 5.26 11.76 -28.38
N SER A 251 4.37 10.87 -27.96
CA SER A 251 4.59 10.02 -26.78
C SER A 251 5.63 8.94 -27.04
N ASP A 252 6.60 8.82 -26.16
CA ASP A 252 7.40 7.61 -26.02
C ASP A 252 6.55 6.52 -25.37
N ARG A 253 5.99 5.63 -26.20
CA ARG A 253 5.06 4.58 -25.77
C ARG A 253 5.70 3.59 -24.80
N VAL A 254 6.92 3.15 -25.09
CA VAL A 254 7.63 2.17 -24.25
C VAL A 254 7.87 2.78 -22.88
N ARG A 255 8.41 4.00 -22.83
CA ARG A 255 8.66 4.70 -21.58
C ARG A 255 7.37 4.94 -20.79
N PHE A 256 6.30 5.36 -21.45
CA PHE A 256 5.04 5.66 -20.76
C PHE A 256 4.32 4.43 -20.24
N VAL A 257 4.28 3.34 -21.03
CA VAL A 257 3.74 2.04 -20.57
C VAL A 257 4.56 1.54 -19.39
N GLY A 258 5.89 1.50 -19.50
CA GLY A 258 6.75 1.01 -18.43
C GLY A 258 6.58 1.79 -17.12
N ARG A 259 6.51 3.13 -17.21
CA ARG A 259 6.23 4.00 -16.04
C ARG A 259 4.85 3.77 -15.45
N THR A 260 3.82 3.69 -16.29
CA THR A 260 2.46 3.44 -15.79
C THR A 260 2.37 2.12 -15.03
N LEU A 261 3.01 1.07 -15.55
CA LEU A 261 3.12 -0.21 -14.85
C LEU A 261 3.89 -0.06 -13.54
N ALA A 262 5.02 0.66 -13.55
CA ALA A 262 5.83 0.88 -12.37
C ALA A 262 5.11 1.66 -11.26
N THR A 263 4.34 2.69 -11.62
CA THR A 263 3.50 3.43 -10.67
C THR A 263 2.48 2.50 -10.01
N LEU A 264 1.76 1.69 -10.79
CA LEU A 264 0.76 0.76 -10.24
C LEU A 264 1.42 -0.33 -9.39
N ILE A 265 2.54 -0.87 -9.85
CA ILE A 265 3.37 -1.80 -9.08
C ILE A 265 3.75 -1.18 -7.73
N SER A 266 4.27 0.04 -7.75
CA SER A 266 4.74 0.74 -6.55
C SER A 266 3.56 1.05 -5.62
N HIS A 267 2.41 1.47 -6.16
CA HIS A 267 1.17 1.64 -5.41
C HIS A 267 0.81 0.37 -4.62
N GLU A 268 0.74 -0.79 -5.29
CA GLU A 268 0.40 -2.05 -4.61
C GLU A 268 1.46 -2.48 -3.60
N MET A 269 2.73 -2.18 -3.88
CA MET A 269 3.81 -2.39 -2.93
C MET A 269 3.68 -1.53 -1.68
N GLY A 270 3.24 -0.27 -1.84
CA GLY A 270 2.98 0.62 -0.73
C GLY A 270 2.04 -0.02 0.29
N HIS A 271 0.97 -0.65 -0.18
CA HIS A 271 0.04 -1.40 0.67
C HIS A 271 0.76 -2.46 1.50
N MET A 272 1.57 -3.32 0.89
CA MET A 272 2.29 -4.36 1.62
C MET A 272 3.21 -3.82 2.72
N PHE A 273 3.71 -2.60 2.56
CA PHE A 273 4.54 -1.96 3.57
C PHE A 273 3.73 -1.21 4.64
N GLY A 274 2.41 -1.18 4.54
CA GLY A 274 1.48 -0.57 5.50
C GLY A 274 0.83 0.73 5.03
N ASN A 275 0.96 1.13 3.76
CA ASN A 275 0.31 2.34 3.29
C ASN A 275 -1.18 2.09 3.03
N PHE A 276 -2.04 2.96 3.55
CA PHE A 276 -3.43 3.09 3.14
C PHE A 276 -3.59 4.06 1.96
N HIS A 277 -4.76 4.07 1.32
CA HIS A 277 -5.04 5.05 0.29
C HIS A 277 -5.15 6.48 0.84
N THR A 278 -4.68 7.41 0.02
CA THR A 278 -4.77 8.86 0.22
C THR A 278 -5.73 9.50 -0.81
N GLU A 279 -6.05 10.79 -0.65
CA GLU A 279 -7.12 11.48 -1.35
C GLU A 279 -6.74 11.88 -2.78
N PRO A 280 -7.30 11.23 -3.82
CA PRO A 280 -6.81 11.38 -5.19
C PRO A 280 -7.21 12.68 -5.89
N PHE A 281 -8.15 13.45 -5.33
CA PHE A 281 -8.69 14.66 -5.97
C PHE A 281 -8.29 15.96 -5.26
N ASN A 282 -7.18 15.94 -4.52
CA ASN A 282 -6.58 17.14 -3.95
C ASN A 282 -5.36 17.63 -4.78
N SER A 283 -4.64 18.66 -4.31
CA SER A 283 -3.51 19.24 -5.05
C SER A 283 -2.18 18.48 -4.89
N THR A 284 -2.10 17.61 -3.90
CA THR A 284 -1.02 16.66 -3.66
C THR A 284 -1.33 15.40 -4.45
N VAL A 285 -0.38 14.94 -5.25
CA VAL A 285 -0.50 13.68 -5.98
C VAL A 285 0.59 12.76 -5.45
N THR A 286 0.21 11.57 -4.99
CA THR A 286 1.16 10.60 -4.46
C THR A 286 0.92 9.21 -5.05
N LEU A 287 1.92 8.35 -4.95
CA LEU A 287 1.80 6.93 -5.29
C LEU A 287 0.84 6.16 -4.37
N SER A 288 0.30 6.77 -3.31
CA SER A 288 -0.70 6.16 -2.42
C SER A 288 -2.11 6.65 -2.70
N ASP A 289 -2.33 7.49 -3.71
CA ASP A 289 -3.64 8.05 -4.03
C ASP A 289 -4.63 6.95 -4.44
N GLN A 290 -5.86 6.98 -3.92
CA GLN A 290 -6.91 6.06 -4.37
C GLN A 290 -7.10 6.13 -5.90
N GLY A 291 -7.46 5.02 -6.54
CA GLY A 291 -7.83 5.05 -7.96
C GLY A 291 -8.92 6.10 -8.27
N GLY A 292 -8.80 6.78 -9.41
CA GLY A 292 -9.81 7.76 -9.88
C GLY A 292 -9.19 8.90 -10.67
N ASN A 293 -8.12 9.49 -10.16
CA ASN A 293 -7.32 10.51 -10.83
C ASN A 293 -6.16 9.88 -11.63
N ARG A 294 -6.48 9.35 -12.81
CA ARG A 294 -5.49 8.65 -13.66
C ARG A 294 -4.46 9.59 -14.28
N THR A 295 -4.83 10.84 -14.54
CA THR A 295 -3.90 11.87 -15.02
C THR A 295 -2.80 12.12 -14.00
N GLY A 296 -3.18 12.32 -12.73
CA GLY A 296 -2.25 12.47 -11.61
C GLY A 296 -1.41 11.22 -11.44
N LEU A 297 -2.04 10.06 -11.20
CA LEU A 297 -1.34 8.82 -10.89
C LEU A 297 -0.37 8.38 -12.00
N TYR A 298 -0.73 8.51 -13.29
CA TYR A 298 0.16 8.10 -14.39
C TYR A 298 1.23 9.14 -14.74
N GLY A 299 1.29 10.27 -14.03
CA GLY A 299 2.27 11.33 -14.32
C GLY A 299 2.09 11.97 -15.69
N VAL A 300 0.84 12.09 -16.15
CA VAL A 300 0.50 12.67 -17.46
C VAL A 300 0.91 14.15 -17.46
N GLY A 301 1.58 14.58 -18.55
CA GLY A 301 2.07 15.93 -18.70
C GLY A 301 0.97 16.99 -18.76
N ALA A 302 1.36 18.25 -18.65
CA ALA A 302 0.44 19.38 -18.74
C ALA A 302 -0.22 19.50 -20.12
N ASP A 303 0.40 18.92 -21.15
CA ASP A 303 -0.15 18.79 -22.49
C ASP A 303 -1.26 17.71 -22.62
N GLY A 304 -1.51 16.95 -21.55
CA GLY A 304 -2.52 15.90 -21.48
C GLY A 304 -2.05 14.55 -22.03
N PHE A 305 -0.77 14.42 -22.38
CA PHE A 305 -0.17 13.20 -22.89
C PHE A 305 0.91 12.66 -21.95
N GLY A 306 1.06 11.33 -21.97
CA GLY A 306 2.14 10.63 -21.29
C GLY A 306 3.33 10.38 -22.22
N GLY A 307 4.49 10.08 -21.64
CA GLY A 307 5.70 9.77 -22.39
C GLY A 307 6.31 10.97 -23.12
N THR A 308 5.92 12.18 -22.73
CA THR A 308 6.45 13.46 -23.21
C THR A 308 7.46 14.04 -22.20
N PRO A 309 8.30 15.02 -22.59
CA PRO A 309 9.29 15.61 -21.69
C PRO A 309 8.71 16.38 -20.49
N ASP A 310 7.43 16.76 -20.53
CA ASP A 310 6.72 17.47 -19.46
C ASP A 310 5.96 16.54 -18.50
N TYR A 311 6.32 15.24 -18.49
CA TYR A 311 5.77 14.29 -17.54
C TYR A 311 6.00 14.74 -16.08
N VAL A 312 5.12 14.26 -15.21
CA VAL A 312 5.20 14.50 -13.76
C VAL A 312 5.74 13.23 -13.10
N ASP A 313 6.82 13.36 -12.31
CA ASP A 313 7.21 12.31 -11.36
C ASP A 313 6.22 12.30 -10.21
N VAL A 314 5.73 11.11 -9.90
CA VAL A 314 4.78 10.89 -8.82
C VAL A 314 5.44 9.97 -7.83
N ASP A 315 5.68 10.49 -6.64
CA ASP A 315 6.47 9.83 -5.60
C ASP A 315 5.58 9.44 -4.42
N PHE A 316 6.12 8.66 -3.48
CA PHE A 316 5.49 8.51 -2.17
C PHE A 316 5.62 9.82 -1.37
N GLY A 317 4.53 10.25 -0.73
CA GLY A 317 4.48 11.52 0.00
C GLY A 317 3.63 11.48 1.26
N GLU A 318 3.52 12.63 1.93
CA GLU A 318 2.53 12.86 2.97
C GLU A 318 1.24 13.38 2.33
N ASP A 319 0.11 12.70 2.55
CA ASP A 319 -1.21 13.19 2.12
C ASP A 319 -2.35 12.75 3.06
N VAL A 320 -3.54 13.30 2.84
CA VAL A 320 -4.76 13.00 3.60
C VAL A 320 -5.30 11.63 3.23
N LEU A 321 -5.62 10.81 4.23
CA LEU A 321 -6.26 9.52 4.05
C LEU A 321 -7.66 9.64 3.44
N VAL A 322 -8.02 8.70 2.57
CA VAL A 322 -9.28 8.78 1.84
C VAL A 322 -10.49 8.47 2.75
N ALA A 323 -11.40 9.44 2.86
CA ALA A 323 -12.52 9.33 3.80
C ALA A 323 -13.59 8.30 3.38
N ASN A 324 -13.72 8.01 2.08
CA ASN A 324 -14.73 7.10 1.56
C ASN A 324 -14.47 5.62 1.91
N GLU A 325 -13.24 5.27 2.31
CA GLU A 325 -12.86 3.93 2.79
C GLU A 325 -13.00 3.80 4.32
N GLY A 326 -13.51 4.85 4.98
CA GLY A 326 -13.73 4.87 6.43
C GLY A 326 -12.50 5.31 7.22
N TRP A 327 -11.55 5.97 6.57
CA TRP A 327 -10.31 6.45 7.18
C TRP A 327 -10.25 7.96 7.31
N SER A 328 -9.28 8.46 8.07
CA SER A 328 -9.02 9.87 8.29
C SER A 328 -7.63 10.07 8.90
N GLY A 329 -7.07 11.26 8.74
CA GLY A 329 -5.72 11.58 9.21
C GLY A 329 -4.77 11.83 8.05
N LEU A 330 -3.47 11.83 8.36
CA LEU A 330 -2.38 12.06 7.42
C LEU A 330 -1.47 10.85 7.36
N GLN A 331 -1.20 10.35 6.15
CA GLN A 331 -0.23 9.30 5.96
C GLN A 331 1.05 9.84 5.33
N ASP A 332 2.16 9.74 6.05
CA ASP A 332 3.50 9.83 5.47
C ASP A 332 3.89 8.46 4.91
N SER A 333 3.47 8.20 3.68
CA SER A 333 3.67 6.90 3.01
C SER A 333 5.14 6.54 2.88
N LEU A 334 6.00 7.53 2.68
CA LEU A 334 7.42 7.28 2.51
C LEU A 334 8.09 6.86 3.82
N SER A 335 7.74 7.52 4.93
CA SER A 335 8.24 7.12 6.25
C SER A 335 7.78 5.72 6.63
N THR A 336 6.50 5.38 6.38
CA THR A 336 5.98 4.03 6.59
C THR A 336 6.81 2.99 5.85
N ILE A 337 7.02 3.16 4.54
CA ILE A 337 7.83 2.21 3.74
C ILE A 337 9.26 2.11 4.29
N ALA A 338 9.91 3.24 4.55
CA ALA A 338 11.32 3.27 4.92
C ALA A 338 11.63 2.49 6.20
N PHE A 339 10.72 2.50 7.18
CA PHE A 339 10.89 1.73 8.42
C PHE A 339 10.41 0.28 8.26
N SER A 340 9.41 0.01 7.43
CA SER A 340 9.00 -1.36 7.09
C SER A 340 10.11 -2.17 6.42
N VAL A 341 11.09 -1.50 5.79
CA VAL A 341 12.24 -2.16 5.13
C VAL A 341 13.60 -1.89 5.78
N THR A 342 13.67 -1.25 6.96
CA THR A 342 14.96 -0.89 7.58
C THR A 342 15.73 -2.11 8.10
N SER A 343 17.07 -2.07 8.03
CA SER A 343 17.96 -3.07 8.64
C SER A 343 18.91 -2.50 9.68
N ALA A 344 18.84 -1.20 9.98
CA ALA A 344 19.75 -0.58 10.92
C ALA A 344 19.35 -0.96 12.37
N PRO A 345 20.24 -1.53 13.18
CA PRO A 345 19.99 -1.70 14.60
C PRO A 345 20.00 -0.33 15.31
N ARG A 346 19.30 -0.25 16.45
CA ARG A 346 19.24 0.96 17.31
C ARG A 346 20.59 1.68 17.44
N SER A 347 20.57 3.00 17.29
CA SER A 347 21.58 3.91 17.84
C SER A 347 21.14 4.42 19.20
#